data_AF-A0A7H8PHK6-F1
#
_entry.id   AF-A0A7H8PHK6-F1
#
_cell.length_a   1.000
_cell.length_b   1.000
_cell.length_c   1.000
_cell.angle_alpha   90.00
_cell.angle_beta   90.00
_cell.angle_gamma   90.00
#
_symmetry.space_group_name_H-M   'P 1'
#
loop_
_entity.id
_entity.type
_entity.pdbx_description
1 polymer ?
#
loop_
_entity_poly.entity_id
_entity_poly.type
_entity_poly.pdbx_seq_one_letter_code
_entity_poly.pdbx_strand_id
1 'polypeptide(L)'
;MIRTNDLIIVGVGIGVSLLAVYLIKGQKKKPEMVEPVLQKRQDIQEIKESEPIVKVTTEEASYATSSREEKPWLLSRGSKGKEVERLQIWLLRHHGWKGTITKVFDQQTERLVQKVFKADSIDRATYEKHQMGIPIHELIKA
;
A
#
# COMPACT_ATOMS: atom_id res chain seq x y z
N MET A 1 0.80 48.91 45.88
CA MET A 1 0.99 48.09 47.09
C MET A 1 -0.19 47.14 47.20
N ILE A 2 0.10 45.90 47.58
CA ILE A 2 -0.62 44.64 47.26
C ILE A 2 -2.06 44.59 47.78
N ARG A 3 -3.01 44.17 46.92
CA ARG A 3 -4.31 43.63 47.33
C ARG A 3 -4.25 42.11 47.14
N THR A 4 -4.19 41.36 48.23
CA THR A 4 -4.30 39.90 48.24
C THR A 4 -5.77 39.52 48.21
N ASN A 5 -6.18 38.90 47.10
CA ASN A 5 -7.46 38.24 46.96
C ASN A 5 -7.35 36.83 47.56
N ASP A 6 -8.02 36.58 48.68
CA ASP A 6 -8.31 35.23 49.14
C ASP A 6 -9.49 34.69 48.33
N LEU A 7 -9.18 33.80 47.38
CA LEU A 7 -10.18 32.96 46.71
C LEU A 7 -9.71 31.50 46.83
N ILE A 8 -9.94 30.91 48.00
CA ILE A 8 -9.77 29.47 48.20
C ILE A 8 -10.97 28.77 47.54
N ILE A 9 -10.78 28.31 46.29
CA ILE A 9 -11.72 27.40 45.62
C ILE A 9 -11.36 25.98 46.04
N VAL A 10 -12.16 25.46 46.96
CA VAL A 10 -12.21 24.06 47.40
C VAL A 10 -13.01 23.24 46.40
N GLY A 11 -12.40 22.17 45.87
CA GLY A 11 -13.09 21.05 45.22
C GLY A 11 -13.64 21.35 43.82
N VAL A 12 -13.77 20.41 42.90
CA VAL A 12 -13.81 18.95 42.94
C VAL A 12 -13.17 18.47 41.64
N GLY A 13 -12.30 17.47 41.71
CA GLY A 13 -11.70 16.86 40.53
C GLY A 13 -12.75 16.23 39.62
N ILE A 14 -12.71 16.59 38.34
CA ILE A 14 -13.29 15.80 37.26
C ILE A 14 -12.14 15.50 36.30
N GLY A 15 -11.36 14.49 36.66
CA GLY A 15 -10.41 13.87 35.74
C GLY A 15 -11.20 13.09 34.70
N VAL A 16 -11.53 13.73 33.58
CA VAL A 16 -12.03 13.01 32.42
C VAL A 16 -10.84 12.31 31.78
N SER A 17 -10.62 11.02 32.10
CA SER A 17 -9.67 10.20 31.38
C SER A 17 -10.06 10.17 29.89
N LEU A 18 -9.13 10.54 29.01
CA LEU A 18 -9.28 10.51 27.54
C LEU A 18 -9.78 9.16 26.99
N LEU A 19 -9.70 8.09 27.78
CA LEU A 19 -10.21 6.76 27.44
C LEU A 19 -11.74 6.72 27.26
N ALA A 20 -12.52 7.53 27.98
CA ALA A 20 -13.98 7.53 27.87
C ALA A 20 -14.49 8.11 26.53
N VAL A 21 -13.73 9.02 25.91
CA VAL A 21 -14.09 9.59 24.60
C VAL A 21 -13.99 8.54 23.49
N TYR A 22 -13.13 7.53 23.63
CA TYR A 22 -12.87 6.56 22.56
C TYR A 22 -13.94 5.46 22.43
N LEU A 23 -14.86 5.31 23.40
CA LEU A 23 -15.83 4.20 23.42
C LEU A 23 -17.29 4.59 23.13
N ILE A 24 -17.61 5.88 22.99
CA ILE A 24 -19.01 6.35 22.89
C ILE A 24 -19.46 6.72 21.46
N LYS A 25 -18.58 6.73 20.45
CA LYS A 25 -19.01 7.04 19.07
C LYS A 25 -19.27 5.80 18.21
N GLY A 26 -20.01 4.86 18.78
CA GLY A 26 -20.74 3.83 18.05
C GLY A 26 -22.06 4.39 17.51
N GLN A 27 -22.08 4.79 16.23
CA GLN A 27 -23.32 4.93 15.47
C GLN A 27 -23.55 3.63 14.71
N LYS A 28 -24.53 2.86 15.19
CA LYS A 28 -25.08 1.68 14.55
C LYS A 28 -25.72 2.09 13.21
N LYS A 29 -25.35 1.42 12.12
CA LYS A 29 -26.24 1.26 10.96
C LYS A 29 -26.40 -0.23 10.68
N LYS A 30 -27.67 -0.59 10.49
CA LYS A 30 -28.25 -1.93 10.37
C LYS A 30 -27.54 -2.81 9.33
N PRO A 31 -27.57 -4.14 9.51
CA PRO A 31 -27.31 -5.08 8.41
C PRO A 31 -28.44 -4.96 7.39
N GLU A 32 -28.13 -4.43 6.21
CA GLU A 32 -28.99 -4.58 5.04
C GLU A 32 -28.75 -5.99 4.50
N MET A 33 -29.71 -6.85 4.80
CA MET A 33 -29.83 -8.21 4.30
C MET A 33 -30.17 -8.13 2.82
N VAL A 34 -29.16 -8.18 1.94
CA VAL A 34 -29.38 -8.40 0.51
C VAL A 34 -29.39 -9.91 0.30
N GLU A 35 -30.58 -10.42 -0.02
CA GLU A 35 -30.85 -11.81 -0.32
C GLU A 35 -29.96 -12.33 -1.46
N PRO A 36 -29.54 -13.61 -1.42
CA PRO A 36 -28.80 -14.22 -2.51
C PRO A 36 -29.72 -14.41 -3.71
N VAL A 37 -29.64 -13.53 -4.71
CA VAL A 37 -30.22 -13.78 -6.02
C VAL A 37 -29.43 -14.90 -6.69
N LEU A 38 -30.00 -16.10 -6.61
CA LEU A 38 -29.73 -17.24 -7.47
C LEU A 38 -29.81 -16.79 -8.94
N GLN A 39 -28.66 -16.52 -9.56
CA GLN A 39 -28.57 -16.40 -11.01
C GLN A 39 -27.88 -17.64 -11.58
N LYS A 40 -28.74 -18.64 -11.81
CA LYS A 40 -28.83 -19.50 -13.00
C LYS A 40 -27.50 -19.94 -13.63
N ARG A 41 -27.15 -21.19 -13.33
CA ARG A 41 -26.21 -22.05 -14.05
C ARG A 41 -26.66 -22.22 -15.51
N GLN A 42 -25.93 -21.61 -16.44
CA GLN A 42 -25.85 -21.89 -17.88
C GLN A 42 -24.41 -21.49 -18.25
N ASP A 43 -23.57 -22.23 -18.93
CA ASP A 43 -23.61 -23.51 -19.62
C ASP A 43 -22.13 -23.90 -19.75
N ILE A 44 -21.78 -25.15 -19.44
CA ILE A 44 -20.41 -25.64 -19.50
C ILE A 44 -20.17 -25.99 -20.97
N GLN A 45 -19.52 -25.09 -21.71
CA GLN A 45 -18.87 -25.50 -22.95
C GLN A 45 -17.53 -26.16 -22.58
N GLU A 46 -17.58 -27.47 -22.66
CA GLU A 46 -16.51 -28.45 -22.72
C GLU A 46 -15.44 -28.01 -23.73
N ILE A 47 -14.38 -27.35 -23.26
CA ILE A 47 -13.18 -27.12 -24.09
C ILE A 47 -12.25 -28.30 -23.86
N LYS A 48 -12.42 -29.25 -24.76
CA LYS A 48 -11.60 -30.41 -25.07
C LYS A 48 -10.10 -30.09 -24.97
N GLU A 49 -9.42 -30.93 -24.21
CA GLU A 49 -7.98 -31.12 -24.15
C GLU A 49 -7.40 -31.33 -25.55
N SER A 50 -6.44 -30.48 -25.94
CA SER A 50 -5.44 -30.80 -26.95
C SER A 50 -4.23 -29.87 -26.78
N GLU A 51 -3.19 -30.36 -26.10
CA GLU A 51 -1.82 -29.98 -26.43
C GLU A 51 -1.53 -30.46 -27.86
N PRO A 52 -0.75 -29.72 -28.68
CA PRO A 52 0.69 -29.82 -28.54
C PRO A 52 1.45 -28.48 -28.66
N ILE A 53 2.58 -28.48 -27.98
CA ILE A 53 3.62 -27.47 -27.89
C ILE A 53 4.23 -27.24 -29.28
N VAL A 54 4.13 -26.03 -29.83
CA VAL A 54 4.93 -25.61 -30.99
C VAL A 54 5.82 -24.45 -30.57
N LYS A 55 7.12 -24.77 -30.43
CA LYS A 55 8.22 -23.81 -30.37
C LYS A 55 8.24 -23.01 -31.68
N VAL A 56 8.09 -21.70 -31.60
CA VAL A 56 8.44 -20.75 -32.68
C VAL A 56 9.36 -19.74 -32.02
N THR A 57 10.66 -20.02 -32.06
CA THR A 57 11.62 -19.39 -32.99
C THR A 57 11.82 -17.92 -32.66
N THR A 58 12.96 -17.69 -32.01
CA THR A 58 13.67 -16.43 -31.84
C THR A 58 13.58 -15.56 -33.08
N GLU A 59 12.82 -14.47 -33.00
CA GLU A 59 12.98 -13.32 -33.87
C GLU A 59 13.85 -12.31 -33.12
N GLU A 60 15.13 -12.27 -33.52
CA GLU A 60 16.04 -11.17 -33.23
C GLU A 60 15.47 -9.87 -33.80
N ALA A 61 14.67 -9.18 -33.00
CA ALA A 61 14.41 -7.77 -33.20
C ALA A 61 15.69 -7.00 -32.85
N SER A 62 16.50 -6.73 -33.88
CA SER A 62 17.59 -5.77 -33.85
C SER A 62 17.04 -4.38 -33.46
N TYR A 63 17.15 -4.01 -32.19
CA TYR A 63 16.94 -2.63 -31.77
C TYR A 63 18.27 -1.89 -31.80
N ALA A 64 18.39 -1.03 -32.82
CA ALA A 64 19.35 0.07 -32.83
C ALA A 64 19.22 0.85 -31.52
N THR A 65 20.24 0.76 -30.65
CA THR A 65 20.21 1.51 -29.40
C THR A 65 20.86 2.86 -29.66
N SER A 66 20.00 3.80 -30.08
CA SER A 66 20.14 5.23 -29.84
C SER A 66 20.79 5.47 -28.48
N SER A 67 21.83 6.30 -28.45
CA SER A 67 22.45 6.83 -27.22
C SER A 67 21.39 7.58 -26.43
N ARG A 68 20.62 6.83 -25.64
CA ARG A 68 19.59 7.31 -24.75
C ARG A 68 20.32 7.49 -23.43
N GLU A 69 20.53 8.74 -23.04
CA GLU A 69 21.09 9.09 -21.73
C GLU A 69 20.48 8.15 -20.68
N GLU A 70 21.32 7.38 -20.01
CA GLU A 70 20.88 6.39 -19.03
C GLU A 70 20.19 7.13 -17.89
N LYS A 71 18.85 7.21 -17.95
CA LYS A 71 18.08 7.85 -16.90
C LYS A 71 18.35 7.08 -15.60
N PRO A 72 18.76 7.76 -14.51
CA PRO A 72 19.01 7.10 -13.25
C PRO A 72 17.75 6.35 -12.79
N TRP A 73 17.94 5.12 -12.32
CA TRP A 73 16.85 4.28 -11.84
C TRP A 73 16.21 4.94 -10.61
N LEU A 74 14.92 5.27 -10.73
CA LEU A 74 14.18 6.02 -9.71
C LEU A 74 12.70 5.62 -9.77
N LEU A 75 12.13 5.27 -8.62
CA LEU A 75 10.68 5.08 -8.48
C LEU A 75 10.08 6.39 -7.98
N SER A 76 9.28 7.04 -8.82
CA SER A 76 8.58 8.28 -8.50
C SER A 76 7.15 8.22 -9.03
N ARG A 77 6.37 9.28 -8.80
CA ARG A 77 4.97 9.34 -9.22
C ARG A 77 4.78 8.98 -10.69
N GLY A 78 3.86 8.05 -10.94
CA GLY A 78 3.57 7.54 -12.27
C GLY A 78 4.45 6.37 -12.72
N SER A 79 5.54 6.04 -12.00
CA SER A 79 6.29 4.80 -12.22
C SER A 79 5.36 3.59 -12.07
N LYS A 80 5.63 2.54 -12.85
CA LYS A 80 4.83 1.30 -12.85
C LYS A 80 5.74 0.10 -12.87
N GLY A 81 5.26 -1.03 -12.36
CA GLY A 81 5.96 -2.32 -12.48
C GLY A 81 6.06 -3.10 -11.19
N LYS A 82 6.85 -4.18 -11.25
CA LYS A 82 7.05 -5.10 -10.11
C LYS A 82 7.78 -4.42 -8.96
N GLU A 83 8.66 -3.48 -9.26
CA GLU A 83 9.43 -2.70 -8.30
C GLU A 83 8.49 -1.83 -7.44
N VAL A 84 7.49 -1.21 -8.07
CA VAL A 84 6.45 -0.44 -7.38
C VAL A 84 5.55 -1.34 -6.55
N GLU A 85 5.16 -2.50 -7.10
CA GLU A 85 4.39 -3.52 -6.36
C GLU A 85 5.12 -3.96 -5.09
N ARG A 86 6.42 -4.23 -5.19
CA ARG A 86 7.29 -4.62 -4.07
C ARG A 86 7.41 -3.51 -3.03
N LEU A 87 7.61 -2.27 -3.47
CA LEU A 87 7.58 -1.10 -2.60
C LEU A 87 6.24 -0.97 -1.86
N GLN A 88 5.12 -1.09 -2.58
CA GLN A 88 3.77 -1.04 -2.03
C GLN A 88 3.53 -2.11 -0.96
N ILE A 89 3.92 -3.37 -1.24
CA ILE A 89 3.87 -4.47 -0.27
C ILE A 89 4.77 -4.18 0.94
N TRP A 90 5.97 -3.63 0.71
CA TRP A 90 6.88 -3.29 1.80
C TRP A 90 6.29 -2.20 2.71
N LEU A 91 5.68 -1.15 2.12
CA LEU A 91 4.99 -0.09 2.84
C LEU A 91 3.77 -0.62 3.61
N LEU A 92 3.07 -1.61 3.07
CA LEU A 92 1.97 -2.30 3.76
C LEU A 92 2.46 -2.96 5.05
N ARG A 93 3.55 -3.72 4.93
CA ARG A 93 4.10 -4.52 6.03
C ARG A 93 4.73 -3.68 7.14
N HIS A 94 5.48 -2.63 6.78
CA HIS A 94 6.31 -1.89 7.73
C HIS A 94 5.67 -0.57 8.19
N HIS A 95 4.81 0.02 7.37
CA HIS A 95 4.28 1.36 7.62
C HIS A 95 2.74 1.44 7.57
N GLY A 96 2.06 0.29 7.48
CA GLY A 96 0.61 0.20 7.57
C GLY A 96 -0.10 0.86 6.39
N TRP A 97 0.47 0.76 5.18
CA TRP A 97 -0.25 1.17 3.97
C TRP A 97 -1.55 0.38 3.81
N LYS A 98 -2.62 1.08 3.40
CA LYS A 98 -4.00 0.54 3.30
C LYS A 98 -4.58 0.60 1.89
N GLY A 99 -3.78 1.01 0.91
CA GLY A 99 -4.21 1.09 -0.48
C GLY A 99 -4.23 -0.28 -1.15
N THR A 100 -4.88 -0.36 -2.31
CA THR A 100 -4.80 -1.52 -3.20
C THR A 100 -3.44 -1.57 -3.88
N ILE A 101 -2.85 -2.76 -4.02
CA ILE A 101 -1.62 -2.98 -4.80
C ILE A 101 -1.91 -2.81 -6.29
N THR A 102 -1.74 -1.58 -6.78
CA THR A 102 -1.99 -1.18 -8.17
C THR A 102 -0.78 -1.39 -9.08
N LYS A 103 0.42 -1.59 -8.50
CA LYS A 103 1.70 -1.60 -9.22
C LYS A 103 2.01 -0.27 -9.91
N VAL A 104 1.33 0.81 -9.51
CA VAL A 104 1.52 2.17 -9.99
C VAL A 104 1.85 3.04 -8.80
N PHE A 105 2.89 3.87 -8.94
CA PHE A 105 3.34 4.78 -7.90
C PHE A 105 2.40 5.98 -7.90
N ASP A 106 1.27 5.80 -7.23
CA ASP A 106 0.19 6.76 -7.13
C ASP A 106 0.44 7.80 -6.03
N GLN A 107 -0.49 8.75 -5.88
CA GLN A 107 -0.39 9.80 -4.88
C GLN A 107 -0.41 9.25 -3.44
N GLN A 108 -1.08 8.12 -3.19
CA GLN A 108 -1.10 7.52 -1.86
C GLN A 108 0.27 6.92 -1.51
N THR A 109 0.88 6.24 -2.48
CA THR A 109 2.24 5.69 -2.39
C THR A 109 3.25 6.82 -2.17
N GLU A 110 3.17 7.89 -2.97
CA GLU A 110 4.01 9.08 -2.86
C GLU A 110 3.95 9.72 -1.47
N ARG A 111 2.74 10.00 -0.96
CA ARG A 111 2.58 10.60 0.37
C ARG A 111 3.20 9.76 1.48
N LEU A 112 3.09 8.44 1.38
CA LEU A 112 3.64 7.55 2.39
C LEU A 112 5.16 7.45 2.27
N VAL A 113 5.69 7.38 1.05
CA VAL A 113 7.14 7.45 0.76
C VAL A 113 7.72 8.75 1.31
N GLN A 114 7.08 9.90 1.05
CA GLN A 114 7.49 11.19 1.59
C GLN A 114 7.47 11.22 3.12
N LYS A 115 6.47 10.60 3.74
CA LYS A 115 6.40 10.50 5.20
C LYS A 115 7.56 9.69 5.79
N VAL A 116 7.87 8.55 5.18
CA VAL A 116 8.86 7.56 5.67
C VAL A 116 10.29 8.01 5.37
N PHE A 117 10.57 8.39 4.13
CA PHE A 117 11.93 8.65 3.64
C PHE A 117 12.27 10.13 3.53
N LYS A 118 11.30 11.03 3.73
CA LYS A 118 11.45 12.49 3.51
C LYS A 118 11.88 12.83 2.08
N ALA A 119 11.49 11.99 1.14
CA ALA A 119 11.78 12.13 -0.29
C ALA A 119 10.53 11.82 -1.11
N ASP A 120 10.39 12.42 -2.29
CA ASP A 120 9.23 12.20 -3.17
C ASP A 120 9.42 10.98 -4.10
N SER A 121 10.60 10.36 -4.03
CA SER A 121 11.00 9.23 -4.85
C SER A 121 11.92 8.29 -4.10
N ILE A 122 12.02 7.05 -4.58
CA ILE A 122 12.94 6.03 -4.08
C ILE A 122 14.01 5.77 -5.13
N ASP A 123 15.26 5.97 -4.75
CA ASP A 123 16.42 5.59 -5.55
C ASP A 123 16.81 4.12 -5.32
N ARG A 124 17.75 3.62 -6.12
CA ARG A 124 18.18 2.22 -6.06
C ARG A 124 18.78 1.86 -4.71
N ALA A 125 19.61 2.75 -4.16
CA ALA A 125 20.29 2.53 -2.90
C ALA A 125 19.28 2.37 -1.74
N THR A 126 18.27 3.24 -1.65
CA THR A 126 17.23 3.12 -0.62
C THR A 126 16.39 1.86 -0.81
N TYR A 127 16.03 1.52 -2.05
CA TYR A 127 15.25 0.33 -2.35
C TYR A 127 15.94 -0.97 -1.87
N GLU A 128 17.24 -1.07 -2.15
CA GLU A 128 18.06 -2.24 -1.78
C GLU A 128 18.37 -2.27 -0.28
N LYS A 129 18.70 -1.12 0.31
CA LYS A 129 18.95 -0.97 1.75
C LYS A 129 17.79 -1.49 2.61
N HIS A 130 16.55 -1.26 2.16
CA HIS A 130 15.35 -1.72 2.85
C HIS A 130 14.84 -3.08 2.37
N GLN A 131 15.60 -3.75 1.48
CA GLN A 131 15.29 -5.07 0.95
C GLN A 131 13.88 -5.18 0.36
N MET A 132 13.39 -4.08 -0.23
CA MET A 132 12.00 -4.00 -0.71
C MET A 132 11.71 -5.05 -1.79
N GLY A 133 12.72 -5.38 -2.61
CA GLY A 133 12.61 -6.36 -3.69
C GLY A 133 12.57 -7.82 -3.24
N ILE A 134 12.91 -8.15 -1.98
CA ILE A 134 13.01 -9.53 -1.53
C ILE A 134 11.59 -10.09 -1.27
N PRO A 135 11.19 -11.17 -1.96
CA PRO A 135 9.91 -11.84 -1.70
C PRO A 135 9.85 -12.42 -0.29
N ILE A 136 8.66 -12.43 0.31
CA ILE A 136 8.47 -12.88 1.70
C ILE A 136 8.97 -14.31 1.94
N HIS A 137 8.77 -15.22 0.96
CA HIS A 137 9.17 -16.62 1.09
C HIS A 137 10.69 -16.83 1.16
N GLU A 138 11.49 -15.87 0.69
CA GLU A 138 12.95 -15.92 0.80
C GLU A 138 13.42 -15.45 2.19
N LEU A 139 12.71 -14.51 2.81
CA LEU A 139 13.06 -13.98 4.14
C LEU A 139 12.86 -15.01 5.28
N ILE A 140 12.04 -16.04 5.08
CA ILE A 140 11.73 -17.05 6.11
C ILE A 140 12.75 -18.20 6.09
N LYS A 141 13.54 -18.34 5.02
CA LYS A 141 14.52 -19.43 4.86
C LYS A 141 15.92 -19.09 5.38
N ALA A 142 16.18 -17.82 5.71
CA ALA A 142 17.45 -17.32 6.22
C ALA A 142 17.45 -17.31 7.75
#